data_AF-A0A2J7X843-F1
#
_entry.id   AF-A0A2J7X843-F1
#
_cell.length_a   1.000
_cell.length_b   1.000
_cell.length_c   1.000
_cell.angle_alpha   90.00
_cell.angle_beta   90.00
_cell.angle_gamma   90.00
#
_symmetry.space_group_name_H-M   'P 1'
#
loop_
_entity.id
_entity.type
_entity.pdbx_description
1 polymer ?
#
loop_
_entity_poly.entity_id
_entity_poly.type
_entity_poly.pdbx_seq_one_letter_code
_entity_poly.pdbx_strand_id
1 'polypeptide(L)'
;MAAAAQDGTVVVADSENSRLRKVDRDRAVSTIAGDGIAGPPAPGLFEDLALRCHLNHPQGVAIDGDGNVVLSDLDNRCVRMLSPAGAITTLGGGAAR
;
A
#
# COMPACT_ATOMS: atom_id res chain seq x y z
N MET A 1 -1.46 -10.83 -1.47
CA MET A 1 -0.91 -11.45 -0.24
C MET A 1 -1.48 -10.74 0.99
N ALA A 2 -1.15 -11.20 2.20
CA ALA A 2 -1.52 -10.51 3.43
C ALA A 2 -0.38 -10.52 4.46
N ALA A 3 -0.37 -9.53 5.35
CA ALA A 3 0.52 -9.43 6.50
C ALA A 3 -0.32 -9.14 7.76
N ALA A 4 0.04 -9.76 8.88
CA ALA A 4 -0.62 -9.54 10.16
C ALA A 4 0.29 -8.76 11.10
N ALA A 5 -0.26 -7.75 11.76
CA ALA A 5 0.39 -7.04 12.85
C ALA A 5 0.19 -7.79 14.18
N GLN A 6 1.04 -7.49 15.17
CA GLN A 6 0.96 -8.10 16.51
C GLN A 6 -0.37 -7.79 17.22
N ASP A 7 -1.01 -6.68 16.87
CA ASP A 7 -2.33 -6.30 17.34
C ASP A 7 -3.48 -7.01 16.58
N GLY A 8 -3.20 -8.06 15.81
CA GLY A 8 -4.22 -8.82 15.09
C GLY A 8 -4.86 -8.07 13.91
N THR A 9 -4.42 -6.85 13.59
CA THR A 9 -4.76 -6.18 12.33
C THR A 9 -4.15 -6.94 11.16
N VAL A 10 -4.91 -7.16 10.09
CA VAL A 10 -4.41 -7.77 8.86
C VAL A 10 -4.45 -6.76 7.73
N VAL A 11 -3.32 -6.60 7.03
CA VAL A 11 -3.23 -5.83 5.80
C VAL A 11 -3.23 -6.79 4.62
N VAL A 12 -4.10 -6.54 3.64
CA VAL A 12 -4.27 -7.36 2.44
C VAL A 12 -3.92 -6.52 1.22
N ALA A 13 -3.06 -7.05 0.35
CA ALA A 13 -2.89 -6.54 -1.00
C ALA A 13 -4.00 -7.12 -1.89
N ASP A 14 -4.94 -6.25 -2.26
CA ASP A 14 -6.10 -6.55 -3.09
C ASP A 14 -5.74 -6.18 -4.53
N SER A 15 -4.96 -7.06 -5.16
CA SER A 15 -4.17 -6.80 -6.37
C SER A 15 -5.01 -6.29 -7.54
N GLU A 16 -6.12 -6.97 -7.83
CA GLU A 16 -7.01 -6.62 -8.95
C GLU A 16 -7.82 -5.34 -8.68
N ASN A 17 -8.01 -4.99 -7.40
CA ASN A 17 -8.70 -3.76 -7.03
C ASN A 17 -7.75 -2.58 -6.84
N SER A 18 -6.45 -2.74 -7.15
CA SER A 18 -5.44 -1.67 -7.04
C SER A 18 -5.46 -0.98 -5.66
N ARG A 19 -5.62 -1.78 -4.59
CA ARG A 19 -5.81 -1.28 -3.22
C ARG A 19 -5.05 -2.10 -2.19
N LEU A 20 -4.69 -1.44 -1.09
CA LEU A 20 -4.41 -2.09 0.18
C LEU A 20 -5.62 -2.00 1.09
N ARG A 21 -5.99 -3.14 1.68
CA ARG A 21 -7.11 -3.27 2.61
C ARG A 21 -6.61 -3.56 4.01
N LYS A 22 -7.29 -3.02 5.01
CA LYS A 22 -7.10 -3.36 6.41
C LYS A 22 -8.31 -4.10 6.91
N VAL A 23 -8.09 -5.22 7.60
CA VAL A 23 -9.08 -5.97 8.35
C VAL A 23 -8.75 -5.82 9.84
N ASP A 24 -9.67 -5.26 10.61
CA ASP A 24 -9.50 -5.12 12.06
C ASP A 24 -10.01 -6.35 12.83
N ARG A 25 -9.91 -6.31 14.16
CA ARG A 25 -10.32 -7.42 15.04
C ARG A 25 -11.84 -7.68 15.00
N ASP A 26 -12.63 -6.69 14.65
CA ASP A 26 -14.08 -6.80 14.49
C ASP A 26 -14.45 -7.29 13.07
N ARG A 27 -13.44 -7.62 12.26
CA ARG A 27 -13.55 -8.07 10.87
C ARG A 27 -14.08 -6.98 9.92
N ALA A 28 -14.03 -5.72 10.31
CA ALA A 28 -14.38 -4.63 9.41
C ALA A 28 -13.24 -4.38 8.42
N VAL A 29 -13.61 -4.15 7.16
CA VAL A 29 -12.66 -3.95 6.06
C VAL A 29 -12.66 -2.49 5.64
N SER A 30 -11.49 -1.86 5.63
CA SER A 30 -11.30 -0.49 5.12
C SER A 30 -10.18 -0.44 4.08
N THR A 31 -10.21 0.57 3.21
CA THR A 31 -9.09 0.86 2.30
C THR A 31 -8.10 1.75 3.05
N ILE A 32 -6.81 1.42 2.97
CA ILE A 32 -5.73 2.21 3.59
C ILE A 32 -4.77 2.83 2.57
N ALA A 33 -4.74 2.29 1.35
CA ALA A 33 -4.05 2.90 0.21
C ALA A 33 -4.69 2.46 -1.11
N GLY A 34 -4.53 3.26 -2.16
CA GLY A 34 -5.07 3.01 -3.49
C GLY A 34 -6.46 3.61 -3.70
N ASP A 35 -6.64 4.32 -4.81
CA ASP A 35 -7.95 4.83 -5.24
C ASP A 35 -8.76 3.79 -6.03
N GLY A 36 -8.13 2.70 -6.45
CA GLY A 36 -8.73 1.66 -7.28
C GLY A 36 -8.47 1.86 -8.78
N ILE A 37 -7.63 2.82 -9.16
CA ILE A 37 -7.18 3.03 -10.52
C ILE A 37 -5.73 2.55 -10.62
N ALA A 38 -5.50 1.58 -11.51
CA ALA A 38 -4.16 1.12 -11.83
C ALA A 38 -3.40 2.23 -12.56
N GLY A 39 -2.20 2.56 -12.08
CA GLY A 39 -1.39 3.62 -12.67
C GLY A 39 -0.04 3.79 -11.99
N PRO A 40 0.88 4.55 -12.61
CA PRO A 40 2.19 4.80 -12.05
C PRO A 40 2.10 5.65 -10.77
N PRO A 41 3.11 5.61 -9.89
CA PRO A 41 3.24 6.59 -8.82
C PRO A 41 3.29 7.99 -9.43
N ALA A 42 2.53 8.93 -8.89
CA ALA A 42 2.54 10.34 -9.28
C ALA A 42 3.25 11.15 -8.18
N PRO A 43 4.56 11.48 -8.36
CA PRO A 43 5.33 12.20 -7.35
C PRO A 43 4.68 13.54 -7.01
N GLY A 44 4.61 13.88 -5.71
CA GLY A 44 4.19 15.19 -5.21
C GLY A 44 2.70 15.56 -5.31
N LEU A 45 1.84 14.80 -6.01
CA LEU A 45 0.39 15.07 -6.05
C LEU A 45 -0.41 14.20 -5.07
N PHE A 46 0.06 12.98 -4.76
CA PHE A 46 -0.67 12.00 -3.94
C PHE A 46 0.20 11.19 -2.97
N GLU A 47 1.49 11.49 -2.83
CA GLU A 47 2.37 10.81 -1.87
C GLU A 47 1.97 11.11 -0.41
N ASP A 48 1.32 12.25 -0.19
CA ASP A 48 0.81 12.68 1.11
C ASP A 48 -0.56 12.06 1.46
N LEU A 49 -1.21 11.41 0.48
CA LEU A 49 -2.57 10.89 0.63
C LEU A 49 -2.69 9.48 0.04
N ALA A 50 -2.34 8.48 0.85
CA ALA A 50 -2.37 7.08 0.46
C ALA A 50 -3.68 6.62 -0.21
N LEU A 51 -4.83 7.18 0.20
CA LEU A 51 -6.14 6.84 -0.37
C LEU A 51 -6.35 7.34 -1.81
N ARG A 52 -5.52 8.25 -2.30
CA ARG A 52 -5.59 8.81 -3.66
C ARG A 52 -4.41 8.40 -4.53
N CYS A 53 -3.47 7.62 -4.01
CA CYS A 53 -2.37 7.14 -4.83
C CYS A 53 -2.86 6.07 -5.79
N HIS A 54 -2.24 5.99 -6.97
CA HIS A 54 -2.37 4.82 -7.83
C HIS A 54 -1.43 3.73 -7.35
N LEU A 55 -1.97 2.51 -7.30
CA LEU A 55 -1.22 1.27 -7.12
C LEU A 55 -1.47 0.43 -8.36
N ASN A 56 -0.49 -0.33 -8.82
CA ASN A 56 -0.61 -1.16 -10.01
C ASN A 56 -0.22 -2.61 -9.69
N HIS A 57 -1.26 -3.43 -9.49
CA HIS A 57 -1.14 -4.83 -9.11
C HIS A 57 -0.29 -5.04 -7.83
N PRO A 58 -0.65 -4.43 -6.68
CA PRO A 58 0.10 -4.63 -5.44
C PRO A 58 0.03 -6.10 -5.01
N GLN A 59 1.15 -6.73 -4.66
CA GLN A 59 1.16 -8.18 -4.33
C GLN A 59 1.69 -8.49 -2.94
N GLY A 60 2.97 -8.21 -2.67
CA GLY A 60 3.63 -8.45 -1.40
C GLY A 60 3.37 -7.30 -0.43
N VAL A 61 3.14 -7.64 0.83
CA VAL A 61 2.99 -6.70 1.95
C VAL A 61 3.74 -7.23 3.16
N ALA A 62 4.35 -6.32 3.91
CA ALA A 62 4.97 -6.57 5.21
C ALA A 62 4.70 -5.38 6.14
N ILE A 63 4.70 -5.64 7.44
CA ILE A 63 4.51 -4.63 8.48
C ILE A 63 5.77 -4.62 9.34
N ASP A 64 6.40 -3.47 9.50
CA ASP A 64 7.59 -3.34 10.36
C ASP A 64 7.23 -3.04 11.82
N GLY A 65 8.25 -2.90 12.67
CA GLY A 65 8.07 -2.65 14.11
C GLY A 65 7.47 -1.28 14.46
N ASP A 66 7.56 -0.32 13.54
CA ASP A 66 7.00 1.03 13.69
C ASP A 66 5.58 1.12 13.10
N GLY A 67 5.07 0.02 12.55
CA GLY A 67 3.74 -0.06 11.94
C GLY A 67 3.68 0.44 10.50
N ASN A 68 4.82 0.68 9.84
CA ASN A 68 4.81 0.98 8.42
C ASN A 68 4.43 -0.27 7.62
N VAL A 69 3.66 -0.07 6.56
CA VAL A 69 3.32 -1.11 5.60
C VAL A 69 4.23 -0.96 4.39
N VAL A 70 5.14 -1.91 4.20
CA VAL A 70 5.96 -2.00 3.00
C VAL A 70 5.23 -2.88 1.99
N LEU A 71 5.11 -2.41 0.74
CA LEU A 71 4.42 -3.12 -0.32
C LEU A 71 5.25 -3.19 -1.61
N SER A 72 5.09 -4.28 -2.35
CA SER A 72 5.54 -4.36 -3.75
C SER A 72 4.41 -3.90 -4.67
N ASP A 73 4.64 -2.81 -5.38
CA ASP A 73 3.76 -2.28 -6.43
C ASP A 73 4.22 -2.89 -7.76
N LEU A 74 3.75 -4.12 -8.05
CA LEU A 74 4.43 -5.08 -8.92
C LEU A 74 4.60 -4.55 -10.35
N ASP A 75 3.50 -4.11 -10.96
CA ASP A 75 3.52 -3.69 -12.37
C ASP A 75 4.18 -2.32 -12.53
N ASN A 76 4.22 -1.52 -11.46
CA ASN A 76 5.03 -0.32 -11.36
C ASN A 76 6.52 -0.62 -11.09
N ARG A 77 6.88 -1.89 -10.83
CA ARG A 77 8.25 -2.36 -10.56
C ARG A 77 8.94 -1.56 -9.45
N CYS A 78 8.19 -1.18 -8.43
CA CYS A 78 8.72 -0.43 -7.31
C CYS A 78 8.30 -1.02 -5.96
N VAL A 79 9.07 -0.69 -4.93
CA VAL A 79 8.72 -0.96 -3.54
C VAL A 79 8.29 0.36 -2.92
N ARG A 80 7.17 0.34 -2.21
CA ARG A 80 6.58 1.51 -1.58
C ARG A 80 6.37 1.27 -0.09
N MET A 81 6.26 2.34 0.67
CA MET A 81 6.02 2.31 2.11
C MET A 81 4.90 3.26 2.47
N LEU A 82 3.89 2.74 3.16
CA LEU A 82 2.82 3.50 3.79
C LEU A 82 3.12 3.66 5.28
N SER A 83 3.23 4.90 5.74
CA SER A 83 3.41 5.20 7.17
C SER A 83 2.07 5.18 7.93
N PRO A 84 2.09 5.01 9.26
CA PRO A 84 0.89 5.15 10.10
C PRO A 84 0.20 6.52 9.97
N ALA A 85 0.94 7.55 9.55
CA ALA A 85 0.41 8.89 9.29
C ALA A 85 -0.36 9.00 7.95
N GLY A 86 -0.40 7.94 7.14
CA GLY A 86 -1.11 7.90 5.86
C GLY A 86 -0.31 8.44 4.67
N ALA A 87 1.00 8.64 4.83
CA ALA A 87 1.89 9.03 3.74
C ALA A 87 2.42 7.78 3.03
N ILE A 88 2.43 7.79 1.69
CA ILE A 88 3.00 6.74 0.86
C ILE A 88 4.23 7.23 0.09
N THR A 89 5.34 6.54 0.23
CA THR A 89 6.61 6.90 -0.40
C THR A 89 7.16 5.74 -1.24
N THR A 90 7.91 6.05 -2.29
CA THR A 90 8.64 5.03 -3.06
C THR A 90 10.02 4.83 -2.46
N LEU A 91 10.32 3.61 -2.00
CA LEU A 91 11.62 3.28 -1.41
C LEU A 91 12.68 2.95 -2.47
N GLY A 92 12.26 2.44 -3.63
CA GLY A 92 13.16 2.10 -4.73
C GLY A 92 12.46 1.45 -5.91
N GLY A 93 13.15 1.41 -7.05
CA GLY A 93 12.61 0.93 -8.33
C GLY A 93 11.81 2.01 -9.07
N GLY A 94 10.83 1.57 -9.86
CA GLY A 94 10.06 2.42 -10.76
C GLY A 94 10.68 2.50 -12.16
N ALA A 95 9.96 3.10 -13.11
CA ALA A 95 10.57 3.51 -14.37
C ALA A 95 11.62 4.58 -14.03
N ALA A 96 12.90 4.17 -14.01
CA ALA A 96 14.01 5.10 -14.04
C ALA A 96 13.77 6.06 -15.23
N ARG A 97 13.94 7.35 -14.95
CA ARG A 97 13.96 8.41 -15.96
C ARG A 97 14.92 8.07 -17.10
#